data_AF-A0A925ZS67-F1
#
_entry.id   AF-A0A925ZS67-F1
#
_cell.length_a   1.000
_cell.length_b   1.000
_cell.length_c   1.000
_cell.angle_alpha   90.00
_cell.angle_beta   90.00
_cell.angle_gamma   90.00
#
_symmetry.space_group_name_H-M   'P 1'
#
loop_
_entity.id
_entity.type
_entity.pdbx_description
1 polymer ?
#
loop_
_entity_poly.entity_id
_entity_poly.type
_entity_poly.pdbx_seq_one_letter_code
_entity_poly.pdbx_strand_id
1 'polypeptide(L)'
;MTLCERFEFLRHFVWNNLDPSMGRAETNRDTAPRLADFELSLARAMRWLHRSGRSFRVERVPLCYMTEFAHCSTESRKIIKGEERIVHFLDAKGTVRQTDFRHPKAESCRHCSLDRICGGLFERGDHYDLAELHPVFVDADAIVRKVLAEPD
;
A
#
# COMPACT_ATOMS: atom_id res chain seq x y z
N MET A 1 27.55 -2.35 -0.58
CA MET A 1 27.13 -1.88 0.75
C MET A 1 25.67 -1.44 0.67
N THR A 2 24.74 -2.25 1.13
CA THR A 2 23.31 -1.90 1.28
C THR A 2 23.11 -1.02 2.51
N LEU A 3 21.97 -0.32 2.62
CA LEU A 3 21.60 0.42 3.84
C LEU A 3 21.64 -0.48 5.08
N CYS A 4 21.25 -1.74 4.93
CA CYS A 4 21.21 -2.73 5.99
C CYS A 4 22.60 -3.24 6.42
N GLU A 5 23.58 -3.22 5.52
CA GLU A 5 24.98 -3.53 5.83
C GLU A 5 25.67 -2.37 6.55
N ARG A 6 25.28 -1.13 6.25
CA ARG A 6 25.82 0.07 6.91
C ARG A 6 25.15 0.34 8.26
N PHE A 7 23.86 0.07 8.35
CA PHE A 7 23.03 0.38 9.52
C PHE A 7 22.31 -0.89 9.98
N GLU A 8 23.01 -1.73 10.72
CA GLU A 8 22.52 -3.06 11.14
C GLU A 8 21.27 -3.00 12.02
N PHE A 9 21.08 -1.90 12.74
CA PHE A 9 19.90 -1.65 13.58
C PHE A 9 18.61 -1.40 12.78
N LEU A 10 18.68 -1.25 11.45
CA LEU A 10 17.49 -1.11 10.61
C LEU A 10 16.74 -2.46 10.50
N ARG A 11 15.62 -2.55 11.21
CA ARG A 11 14.76 -3.74 11.28
C ARG A 11 13.40 -3.59 10.63
N HIS A 12 12.91 -2.36 10.46
CA HIS A 12 11.59 -2.05 9.91
C HIS A 12 11.68 -1.10 8.71
N PHE A 13 10.87 -1.37 7.69
CA PHE A 13 10.84 -0.60 6.44
C PHE A 13 9.41 -0.21 6.08
N VAL A 14 9.21 1.00 5.57
CA VAL A 14 7.93 1.42 5.02
C VAL A 14 8.13 1.76 3.56
N TRP A 15 7.46 1.02 2.68
CA TRP A 15 7.39 1.30 1.26
C TRP A 15 6.17 2.17 1.01
N ASN A 16 6.35 3.48 0.97
CA ASN A 16 5.32 4.40 0.51
C ASN A 16 5.46 4.52 -1.01
N ASN A 17 4.49 3.98 -1.76
CA ASN A 17 4.48 4.14 -3.21
C ASN A 17 4.46 5.63 -3.56
N LEU A 18 5.16 6.01 -4.64
CA LEU A 18 5.33 7.41 -5.06
C LEU A 18 3.98 8.11 -5.05
N ASP A 19 3.86 9.11 -4.17
CA ASP A 19 2.71 10.00 -4.07
C ASP A 19 2.75 10.97 -5.24
N PRO A 20 1.94 10.75 -6.29
CA PRO A 20 2.13 11.49 -7.52
C PRO A 20 1.63 12.93 -7.40
N SER A 21 0.87 13.27 -6.34
CA SER A 21 0.52 14.65 -5.98
C SER A 21 1.60 15.42 -5.21
N MET A 22 2.76 14.82 -4.93
CA MET A 22 3.79 15.47 -4.12
C MET A 22 4.98 15.97 -4.95
N GLY A 23 5.26 17.27 -4.82
CA GLY A 23 6.48 17.89 -5.32
C GLY A 23 6.57 17.89 -6.84
N ARG A 24 7.71 17.46 -7.39
CA ARG A 24 7.94 17.49 -8.85
C ARG A 24 7.09 16.44 -9.59
N ALA A 25 6.64 15.38 -8.94
CA ALA A 25 5.81 14.36 -9.59
C ALA A 25 4.46 14.93 -10.04
N GLU A 26 3.91 15.89 -9.30
CA GLU A 26 2.63 16.54 -9.61
C GLU A 26 2.66 17.24 -10.98
N THR A 27 3.78 17.87 -11.30
CA THR A 27 3.99 18.67 -12.51
C THR A 27 4.69 17.93 -13.65
N ASN A 28 5.23 16.74 -13.41
CA ASN A 28 5.96 15.92 -14.39
C ASN A 28 5.33 14.52 -14.50
N ARG A 29 4.05 14.48 -14.88
CA ARG A 29 3.25 13.24 -14.89
C ARG A 29 3.80 12.16 -15.83
N ASP A 30 4.48 12.57 -16.89
CA ASP A 30 5.17 11.69 -17.84
C ASP A 30 6.35 10.92 -17.21
N THR A 31 6.81 11.34 -16.03
CA THR A 31 7.84 10.63 -15.27
C THR A 31 7.28 9.58 -14.31
N ALA A 32 5.95 9.54 -14.13
CA ALA A 32 5.31 8.52 -13.29
C ALA A 32 5.37 7.16 -14.02
N PRO A 33 5.96 6.13 -13.40
CA PRO A 33 5.96 4.79 -13.97
C PRO A 33 4.53 4.23 -13.98
N ARG A 34 4.25 3.22 -14.80
CA ARG A 34 3.00 2.46 -14.68
C ARG A 34 3.00 1.64 -13.39
N LEU A 35 1.83 1.23 -12.90
CA LEU A 35 1.76 0.39 -11.69
C LEU A 35 2.49 -0.95 -11.91
N ALA A 36 2.34 -1.53 -13.11
CA ALA A 36 3.00 -2.77 -13.48
C ALA A 36 4.54 -2.66 -13.51
N ASP A 37 5.09 -1.47 -13.76
CA ASP A 37 6.53 -1.30 -13.90
C ASP A 37 7.30 -1.52 -12.58
N PHE A 38 6.65 -1.25 -11.44
CA PHE A 38 7.27 -1.45 -10.12
C PHE A 38 6.95 -2.81 -9.49
N GLU A 39 6.00 -3.59 -10.01
CA GLU A 39 5.53 -4.83 -9.37
C GLU A 39 6.69 -5.79 -9.05
N LEU A 40 7.54 -6.04 -10.05
CA LEU A 40 8.67 -6.96 -9.90
C LEU A 40 9.70 -6.45 -8.89
N SER A 41 10.01 -5.15 -8.92
CA SER A 41 11.01 -4.56 -8.01
C SER A 41 10.50 -4.54 -6.58
N LEU A 42 9.22 -4.22 -6.38
CA LEU A 42 8.54 -4.27 -5.09
C LEU A 42 8.51 -5.71 -4.55
N ALA A 43 8.11 -6.70 -5.37
CA ALA A 43 8.10 -8.10 -4.96
C ALA A 43 9.50 -8.59 -4.54
N ARG A 44 10.55 -8.23 -5.29
CA ARG A 44 11.94 -8.57 -4.93
C ARG A 44 12.36 -7.92 -3.61
N ALA A 45 12.01 -6.65 -3.39
CA ALA A 45 12.33 -5.94 -2.16
C ALA A 45 11.62 -6.56 -0.94
N MET A 46 10.32 -6.84 -1.05
CA MET A 46 9.53 -7.47 0.01
C MET A 46 10.02 -8.87 0.35
N ARG A 47 10.31 -9.71 -0.67
CA ARG A 47 10.89 -11.05 -0.47
C ARG A 47 12.27 -10.99 0.19
N TRP A 48 13.09 -10.01 -0.18
CA TRP A 48 14.39 -9.83 0.46
C TRP A 48 14.25 -9.46 1.94
N LEU A 49 13.39 -8.48 2.25
CA LEU A 49 13.11 -8.08 3.63
C LEU A 49 12.59 -9.25 4.46
N HIS A 50 11.58 -9.96 3.94
CA HIS A 50 10.99 -11.12 4.60
C HIS A 50 12.02 -12.21 4.89
N ARG A 51 12.82 -12.61 3.88
CA ARG A 51 13.89 -13.62 4.06
C ARG A 51 14.97 -13.20 5.05
N SER A 52 15.23 -11.89 5.16
CA SER A 52 16.21 -11.36 6.11
C SER A 52 15.69 -11.19 7.55
N GLY A 53 14.44 -11.58 7.81
CA GLY A 53 13.80 -11.41 9.12
C GLY A 53 13.50 -9.95 9.49
N ARG A 54 13.34 -9.09 8.48
CA ARG A 54 12.97 -7.68 8.64
C ARG A 54 11.47 -7.52 8.44
N SER A 55 10.85 -6.65 9.24
CA SER A 55 9.44 -6.31 9.10
C SER A 55 9.27 -5.15 8.11
N PHE A 56 8.10 -5.05 7.51
CA PHE A 56 7.79 -3.92 6.64
C PHE A 56 6.30 -3.66 6.51
N ARG A 57 5.98 -2.44 6.10
CA ARG A 57 4.65 -2.03 5.62
C ARG A 57 4.74 -1.46 4.21
N VAL A 58 3.64 -1.56 3.49
CA VAL A 58 3.49 -0.99 2.16
C VAL A 58 2.26 -0.10 2.17
N GLU A 59 2.42 1.13 1.70
CA GLU A 59 1.37 2.14 1.61
C GLU A 59 1.14 2.48 0.14
N ARG A 60 -0.11 2.82 -0.21
CA ARG A 60 -0.50 3.32 -1.53
C ARG A 60 -0.24 2.35 -2.68
N VAL A 61 -0.32 1.05 -2.40
CA VAL A 61 -0.22 -0.02 -3.40
C VAL A 61 -1.49 -0.88 -3.39
N PRO A 62 -2.21 -0.99 -4.52
CA PRO A 62 -3.33 -1.92 -4.65
C PRO A 62 -2.90 -3.37 -4.46
N LEU A 63 -3.72 -4.20 -3.81
CA LEU A 63 -3.34 -5.57 -3.44
C LEU A 63 -3.01 -6.50 -4.62
N CYS A 64 -3.52 -6.21 -5.82
CA CYS A 64 -3.18 -6.96 -7.03
C CYS A 64 -1.68 -6.89 -7.38
N TYR A 65 -0.97 -5.85 -6.95
CA TYR A 65 0.48 -5.68 -7.16
C TYR A 65 1.36 -6.20 -6.01
N MET A 66 0.75 -6.69 -4.93
CA MET A 66 1.48 -7.16 -3.75
C MET A 66 0.80 -8.35 -3.05
N THR A 67 0.11 -9.20 -3.83
CA THR A 67 -0.77 -10.25 -3.30
C THR A 67 -0.08 -11.18 -2.30
N GLU A 68 1.19 -11.57 -2.57
CA GLU A 68 2.00 -12.41 -1.67
C GLU A 68 2.15 -11.81 -0.26
N PHE A 69 2.19 -10.48 -0.16
CA PHE A 69 2.41 -9.73 1.08
C PHE A 69 1.23 -8.82 1.42
N ALA A 70 0.00 -9.17 0.99
CA ALA A 70 -1.18 -8.33 1.20
C ALA A 70 -1.42 -7.94 2.68
N HIS A 71 -1.07 -8.81 3.64
CA HIS A 71 -1.12 -8.55 5.07
C HIS A 71 -0.18 -7.41 5.55
N CYS A 72 0.79 -7.01 4.74
CA CYS A 72 1.70 -5.91 4.99
C CYS A 72 1.19 -4.56 4.46
N SER A 73 0.05 -4.52 3.75
CA SER A 73 -0.56 -3.26 3.29
C SER A 73 -1.12 -2.47 4.47
N THR A 74 -0.70 -1.21 4.61
CA THR A 74 -1.18 -0.32 5.67
C THR A 74 -2.67 -0.06 5.54
N GLU A 75 -3.16 0.24 4.33
CA GLU A 75 -4.59 0.48 4.06
C GLU A 75 -5.43 -0.76 4.38
N SER A 76 -4.97 -1.94 3.97
CA SER A 76 -5.70 -3.19 4.23
C SER A 76 -5.80 -3.48 5.72
N ARG A 77 -4.72 -3.23 6.48
CA ARG A 77 -4.74 -3.38 7.94
C ARG A 77 -5.73 -2.44 8.59
N LYS A 78 -5.73 -1.17 8.19
CA LYS A 78 -6.68 -0.17 8.69
C LYS A 78 -8.13 -0.55 8.41
N ILE A 79 -8.41 -1.03 7.20
CA ILE A 79 -9.73 -1.53 6.81
C ILE A 79 -10.14 -2.75 7.66
N ILE A 80 -9.23 -3.69 7.87
CA ILE A 80 -9.50 -4.94 8.61
C ILE A 80 -9.70 -4.67 10.11
N LYS A 81 -8.87 -3.81 10.71
CA LYS A 81 -8.87 -3.50 12.13
C LYS A 81 -9.83 -2.36 12.51
N GLY A 82 -10.39 -1.66 11.52
CA GLY A 82 -11.23 -0.48 11.77
C GLY A 82 -10.45 0.67 12.40
N GLU A 83 -9.17 0.81 12.04
CA GLU A 83 -8.31 1.87 12.55
C GLU A 83 -8.75 3.23 11.99
N GLU A 84 -8.41 4.29 12.71
CA GLU A 84 -8.58 5.67 12.26
C GLU A 84 -7.22 6.37 12.20
N ARG A 85 -7.11 7.41 11.36
CA ARG A 85 -5.95 8.29 11.34
C ARG A 85 -6.35 9.68 11.81
N ILE A 86 -5.77 10.12 12.92
CA ILE A 86 -5.92 11.48 13.43
C ILE A 86 -4.62 12.23 13.12
N VAL A 87 -4.73 13.35 12.41
CA VAL A 87 -3.60 14.24 12.11
C VAL A 87 -3.87 15.60 12.74
N HIS A 88 -2.97 16.01 13.64
CA HIS A 88 -2.98 17.35 14.22
C HIS A 88 -2.03 18.24 13.42
N PHE A 89 -2.60 19.13 12.61
CA PHE A 89 -1.83 20.15 11.92
C PHE A 89 -1.60 21.33 12.85
N LEU A 90 -0.40 21.91 12.78
CA LEU A 90 -0.03 23.12 13.52
C LEU A 90 -0.51 24.41 12.83
N ASP A 91 -1.27 24.28 11.75
CA ASP A 91 -1.82 25.38 10.95
C ASP A 91 -3.35 25.45 11.07
N ALA A 92 -3.99 26.29 10.26
CA ALA A 92 -5.43 26.50 10.27
C ALA A 92 -6.26 25.25 9.90
N LYS A 93 -5.64 24.17 9.38
CA LYS A 93 -6.33 22.90 9.12
C LYS A 93 -6.75 22.21 10.42
N GLY A 94 -6.09 22.50 11.54
CA GLY A 94 -6.44 21.95 12.85
C GLY A 94 -6.33 20.43 12.88
N THR A 95 -7.36 19.75 13.38
CA THR A 95 -7.37 18.29 13.52
C THR A 95 -8.21 17.65 12.42
N VAL A 96 -7.60 16.76 11.64
CA VAL A 96 -8.26 15.95 10.63
C VAL A 96 -8.38 14.52 11.15
N ARG A 97 -9.60 13.98 11.15
CA ARG A 97 -9.91 12.58 11.48
C ARG A 97 -10.34 11.85 10.22
N GLN A 98 -9.54 10.88 9.79
CA GLN A 98 -9.81 10.03 8.66
C GLN A 98 -10.22 8.64 9.15
N THR A 99 -11.41 8.21 8.75
CA THR A 99 -11.99 6.90 9.09
C THR A 99 -12.16 5.98 7.88
N ASP A 100 -11.98 6.52 6.67
CA ASP A 100 -12.08 5.77 5.42
C ASP A 100 -10.74 5.75 4.68
N PHE A 101 -10.34 4.55 4.27
CA PHE A 101 -9.12 4.23 3.54
C PHE A 101 -9.43 3.53 2.21
N ARG A 102 -10.69 3.61 1.75
CA ARG A 102 -11.11 3.13 0.44
C ARG A 102 -10.92 4.21 -0.61
N HIS A 103 -10.46 3.77 -1.77
CA HIS A 103 -10.22 4.57 -2.96
C HIS A 103 -10.89 3.92 -4.17
N PRO A 104 -11.00 4.64 -5.30
CA PRO A 104 -11.56 4.08 -6.52
C PRO A 104 -10.84 2.80 -6.97
N LYS A 105 -11.60 1.97 -7.66
CA LYS A 105 -11.17 0.68 -8.20
C LYS A 105 -11.72 0.51 -9.62
N ALA A 106 -11.11 -0.38 -10.40
CA ALA A 106 -11.66 -0.77 -11.69
C ALA A 106 -13.01 -1.47 -11.51
N GLU A 107 -13.84 -1.43 -12.55
CA GLU A 107 -15.08 -2.22 -12.59
C GLU A 107 -14.81 -3.71 -12.38
N SER A 108 -13.71 -4.24 -12.93
CA SER A 108 -13.29 -5.64 -12.77
C SER A 108 -13.04 -6.04 -11.31
N CYS A 109 -12.70 -5.09 -10.43
CA CYS A 109 -12.42 -5.37 -9.03
C CYS A 109 -13.65 -5.90 -8.27
N ARG A 110 -14.88 -5.68 -8.76
CA ARG A 110 -16.10 -6.26 -8.16
C ARG A 110 -16.10 -7.79 -8.13
N HIS A 111 -15.24 -8.43 -8.93
CA HIS A 111 -15.07 -9.88 -8.98
C HIS A 111 -13.85 -10.38 -8.20
N CYS A 112 -13.05 -9.48 -7.62
CA CYS A 112 -11.82 -9.81 -6.91
C CYS A 112 -12.12 -10.37 -5.51
N SER A 113 -11.46 -11.45 -5.11
CA SER A 113 -11.62 -12.00 -3.76
C SER A 113 -11.14 -11.04 -2.67
N LEU A 114 -10.21 -10.15 -3.01
CA LEU A 114 -9.62 -9.17 -2.09
C LEU A 114 -10.37 -7.83 -2.05
N ASP A 115 -11.46 -7.66 -2.79
CA ASP A 115 -12.13 -6.35 -2.93
C ASP A 115 -12.49 -5.72 -1.57
N ARG A 116 -13.05 -6.52 -0.65
CA ARG A 116 -13.47 -6.01 0.66
C ARG A 116 -12.33 -5.48 1.53
N ILE A 117 -11.09 -5.96 1.33
CA ILE A 117 -9.92 -5.56 2.13
C ILE A 117 -8.92 -4.67 1.37
N CYS A 118 -9.04 -4.57 0.04
CA CYS A 118 -8.17 -3.73 -0.77
C CYS A 118 -8.58 -2.25 -0.64
N GLY A 119 -7.61 -1.39 -0.32
CA GLY A 119 -7.78 0.06 -0.29
C GLY A 119 -8.09 0.68 -1.66
N GLY A 120 -7.75 0.01 -2.77
CA GLY A 120 -7.92 0.57 -4.11
C GLY A 120 -6.76 1.46 -4.54
N LEU A 121 -6.99 2.31 -5.56
CA LEU A 121 -5.97 3.19 -6.13
C LEU A 121 -6.01 4.57 -5.50
N PHE A 122 -4.97 4.88 -4.71
CA PHE A 122 -4.79 6.18 -4.05
C PHE A 122 -4.84 7.34 -5.08
N GLU A 123 -5.39 8.50 -4.68
CA GLU A 123 -5.60 9.70 -5.52
C GLU A 123 -6.45 9.52 -6.78
N ARG A 124 -7.55 8.77 -6.66
CA ARG A 124 -8.68 8.76 -7.62
C ARG A 124 -8.37 8.35 -9.06
N GLY A 125 -7.16 7.87 -9.35
CA GLY A 125 -6.72 7.60 -10.71
C GLY A 125 -6.36 8.86 -11.50
N ASP A 126 -6.08 9.98 -10.82
CA ASP A 126 -5.66 11.23 -11.47
C ASP A 126 -4.27 11.12 -12.12
N HIS A 127 -3.45 10.18 -11.61
CA HIS A 127 -2.08 9.93 -12.04
C HIS A 127 -1.82 8.50 -12.53
N TYR A 128 -2.68 7.56 -12.16
CA TYR A 128 -2.60 6.15 -12.54
C TYR A 128 -3.93 5.71 -13.13
N ASP A 129 -3.94 4.87 -14.16
CA ASP A 129 -5.18 4.45 -14.79
C ASP A 129 -5.83 3.33 -13.96
N LEU A 130 -7.12 3.49 -13.63
CA LEU A 130 -7.88 2.44 -12.94
C LEU A 130 -7.88 1.13 -13.73
N ALA A 131 -7.81 1.18 -15.06
CA ALA A 131 -7.74 0.00 -15.92
C ALA A 131 -6.47 -0.85 -15.70
N GLU A 132 -5.45 -0.32 -15.00
CA GLU A 132 -4.29 -1.10 -14.58
C GLU A 132 -4.59 -2.06 -13.42
N LEU A 133 -5.71 -1.89 -12.72
CA LEU A 133 -6.11 -2.82 -11.67
C LEU A 133 -6.72 -4.09 -12.26
N HIS A 134 -6.40 -5.24 -11.66
CA HIS A 134 -6.89 -6.53 -12.09
C HIS A 134 -7.36 -7.38 -10.90
N PRO A 135 -8.40 -8.22 -11.07
CA PRO A 135 -8.87 -9.09 -9.99
C PRO A 135 -7.87 -10.20 -9.72
N VAL A 136 -7.77 -10.58 -8.45
CA VAL A 136 -7.03 -11.76 -7.99
C VAL A 136 -7.97 -12.67 -7.21
N PHE A 137 -7.67 -13.97 -7.22
CA PHE A 137 -8.53 -15.01 -6.67
C PHE A 137 -7.76 -15.85 -5.65
N VAL A 138 -7.59 -15.30 -4.45
CA VAL A 138 -6.91 -15.93 -3.31
C VAL A 138 -7.80 -15.90 -2.04
N ASP A 139 -7.46 -16.67 -1.01
CA ASP A 139 -8.18 -16.66 0.27
C ASP A 139 -7.99 -15.33 1.02
N ALA A 140 -8.99 -14.46 0.95
CA ALA A 140 -9.00 -13.19 1.67
C ALA A 140 -9.04 -13.39 3.19
N ASP A 141 -9.70 -14.44 3.68
CA ASP A 141 -9.78 -14.71 5.12
C ASP A 141 -8.43 -15.14 5.68
N ALA A 142 -7.58 -15.81 4.91
CA ALA A 142 -6.19 -16.08 5.31
C ALA A 142 -5.40 -14.79 5.57
N ILE A 143 -5.59 -13.78 4.72
CA ILE A 143 -4.95 -12.48 4.88
C ILE A 143 -5.51 -11.76 6.11
N VAL A 144 -6.83 -11.77 6.30
CA VAL A 144 -7.49 -11.18 7.47
C VAL A 144 -7.00 -11.82 8.77
N ARG A 145 -6.98 -13.15 8.85
CA ARG A 145 -6.46 -13.88 10.03
C ARG A 145 -5.03 -13.47 10.34
N LYS A 146 -4.18 -13.33 9.31
CA LYS A 146 -2.78 -12.92 9.49
C LYS A 146 -2.65 -11.49 10.02
N VAL A 147 -3.49 -10.56 9.53
CA VAL A 147 -3.51 -9.18 10.01
C VAL A 147 -3.98 -9.10 11.47
N LEU A 148 -5.03 -9.84 11.84
CA LEU A 148 -5.58 -9.84 13.20
C LEU A 148 -4.68 -10.53 14.22
N ALA A 149 -3.82 -11.46 13.78
CA ALA A 149 -2.83 -12.12 14.65
C ALA A 149 -1.65 -11.21 15.01
N GLU A 150 -1.39 -10.13 14.27
CA GLU A 150 -0.34 -9.18 14.58
C GLU A 150 -0.86 -8.08 15.53
N PRO A 151 -0.10 -7.72 16.59
CA PRO A 151 -0.42 -6.57 17.42
C PRO A 151 -0.43 -5.26 16.61
N ASP A 152 -1.03 -4.23 17.20
CA ASP A 152 -1.01 -2.86 16.67
C ASP A 152 0.39 -2.24 16.80
#